data_AF-A0A950EYJ6-F1
#
_entry.id   AF-A0A950EYJ6-F1
#
_cell.length_a   1.000
_cell.length_b   1.000
_cell.length_c   1.000
_cell.angle_alpha   90.00
_cell.angle_beta   90.00
_cell.angle_gamma   90.00
#
_symmetry.space_group_name_H-M   'P 1'
#
loop_
_entity.id
_entity.type
_entity.pdbx_description
1 polymer ?
#
loop_
_entity_poly.entity_id
_entity_poly.type
_entity_poly.pdbx_seq_one_letter_code
_entity_poly.pdbx_strand_id
1 'polypeptide(L)'
;MNGLPVGYWESARGNERLAYLDSWIDDEQGRPLSLSLPFTPGNQPLRGAVVTDYFDNLLPDSERIRRRIAARYRTAGTTPFELLAVLGRDCVGALQLLPAGESPVGLESIEGKPLSEAAIAQLLRDTTSTPHFGVHEPVDDLRLSIAGAQEKTALLWHGGRWLLPAGSTPTTHILKLPLGLVGNMRADMRTSVENEWLCAKIVAVFGLPIAPCEIAHFEDTKALVVERFDRRMARNGRWI
;
A
#
# COMPACT_ATOMS: atom_id res chain seq x y z
N MET A 1 11.50 -7.95 -4.42
CA MET A 1 10.74 -8.58 -3.32
C MET A 1 11.69 -8.80 -2.17
N ASN A 2 11.48 -8.15 -1.02
CA ASN A 2 12.38 -8.22 0.14
C ASN A 2 13.87 -7.99 -0.21
N GLY A 3 14.15 -7.04 -1.10
CA GLY A 3 15.51 -6.75 -1.56
C GLY A 3 16.01 -7.57 -2.76
N LEU A 4 15.37 -8.70 -3.08
CA LEU A 4 15.74 -9.50 -4.25
C LEU A 4 15.07 -8.98 -5.52
N PRO A 5 15.82 -8.80 -6.63
CA PRO A 5 15.25 -8.37 -7.89
C PRO A 5 14.44 -9.52 -8.52
N VAL A 6 13.17 -9.25 -8.83
CA VAL A 6 12.23 -10.27 -9.33
C VAL A 6 12.12 -10.26 -10.86
N GLY A 7 12.09 -9.06 -11.44
CA GLY A 7 11.71 -8.88 -12.84
C GLY A 7 11.50 -7.42 -13.19
N TYR A 8 11.15 -7.19 -14.46
CA TYR A 8 10.81 -5.90 -15.00
C TYR A 8 9.34 -5.87 -15.44
N TRP A 9 8.64 -4.82 -15.04
CA TRP A 9 7.35 -4.46 -15.58
C TRP A 9 7.52 -3.24 -16.47
N GLU A 10 7.11 -3.36 -17.73
CA GLU A 10 7.26 -2.34 -18.77
C GLU A 10 5.89 -1.96 -19.31
N SER A 11 5.67 -0.68 -19.61
CA SER A 11 4.48 -0.22 -20.33
C SER A 11 4.90 0.60 -21.56
N ALA A 12 4.50 0.13 -22.75
CA ALA A 12 4.73 0.83 -24.01
C ALA A 12 3.42 0.94 -24.79
N ARG A 13 2.91 2.17 -24.93
CA ARG A 13 1.65 2.48 -25.67
C ARG A 13 0.45 1.61 -25.21
N GLY A 14 0.34 1.35 -23.90
CA GLY A 14 -0.74 0.55 -23.32
C GLY A 14 -0.53 -0.98 -23.38
N ASN A 15 0.58 -1.44 -23.97
CA ASN A 15 0.97 -2.85 -23.89
C ASN A 15 1.89 -3.05 -22.69
N GLU A 16 1.32 -3.58 -21.61
CA GLU A 16 2.07 -3.95 -20.43
C GLU A 16 2.68 -5.34 -20.56
N ARG A 17 3.92 -5.46 -20.08
CA ARG A 17 4.72 -6.67 -20.13
C ARG A 17 5.41 -6.89 -18.79
N LEU A 18 5.34 -8.11 -18.28
CA LEU A 18 6.12 -8.56 -17.12
C LEU A 18 7.12 -9.62 -17.57
N ALA A 19 8.41 -9.39 -17.29
CA ALA A 19 9.48 -10.36 -17.50
C ALA A 19 10.13 -10.69 -16.16
N TYR A 20 10.18 -11.96 -15.78
CA TYR A 20 10.95 -12.40 -14.62
C TYR A 20 12.43 -12.46 -14.96
N LEU A 21 13.28 -12.22 -13.98
CA LEU A 21 14.71 -12.49 -14.10
C LEU A 21 14.97 -13.99 -13.95
N ASP A 22 15.88 -14.55 -14.75
CA ASP A 22 16.29 -15.95 -14.60
C ASP A 22 16.83 -16.20 -13.19
N SER A 23 17.58 -15.24 -12.64
CA SER A 23 18.07 -15.29 -11.26
C SER A 23 16.97 -15.40 -10.21
N TRP A 24 15.75 -14.93 -10.48
CA TRP A 24 14.61 -15.07 -9.56
C TRP A 24 13.90 -16.41 -9.74
N ILE A 25 13.85 -16.94 -10.96
CA ILE A 25 13.26 -18.26 -11.24
C ILE A 25 14.10 -19.36 -10.58
N ASP A 26 15.42 -19.21 -10.63
CA ASP A 26 16.38 -20.17 -10.09
C ASP A 26 16.67 -19.96 -8.58
N ASP A 27 16.17 -18.87 -7.97
CA ASP A 27 16.35 -18.59 -6.54
C ASP A 27 15.54 -19.57 -5.68
N GLU A 28 16.06 -19.96 -4.51
CA GLU A 28 15.34 -20.82 -3.56
C GLU A 28 14.03 -20.18 -3.05
N GLN A 29 13.95 -18.84 -3.05
CA GLN A 29 12.75 -18.07 -2.70
C GLN A 29 11.87 -17.77 -3.92
N GLY A 30 12.31 -18.18 -5.10
CA GLY A 30 11.70 -17.95 -6.39
C GLY A 30 10.26 -18.41 -6.44
N ARG A 31 9.36 -17.46 -6.72
CA ARG A 31 7.92 -17.73 -6.89
C ARG A 31 7.29 -16.70 -7.81
N PRO A 32 6.22 -17.05 -8.54
CA PRO A 32 5.50 -16.07 -9.34
C PRO A 32 4.90 -14.97 -8.44
N LEU A 33 4.77 -13.75 -8.98
CA LEU A 33 4.12 -12.63 -8.30
C LEU A 33 2.65 -12.92 -7.97
N SER A 34 1.99 -13.67 -8.85
CA SER A 34 0.60 -14.08 -8.72
C SER A 34 0.42 -15.46 -9.34
N LEU A 35 -0.58 -16.20 -8.87
CA LEU A 35 -1.02 -17.44 -9.53
C LEU A 35 -1.49 -17.19 -10.98
N SER A 36 -1.94 -15.97 -11.27
CA SER A 36 -2.28 -15.53 -12.65
C SER A 36 -1.06 -15.14 -13.48
N LEU A 37 0.14 -15.03 -12.88
CA LEU A 37 1.38 -14.63 -13.53
C LEU A 37 2.47 -15.71 -13.34
N PRO A 38 2.23 -16.96 -13.78
CA PRO A 38 3.15 -18.07 -13.55
C PRO A 38 4.45 -17.90 -14.32
N PHE A 39 5.50 -18.63 -13.90
CA PHE A 39 6.68 -18.82 -14.74
C PHE A 39 6.29 -19.56 -16.03
N THR A 40 6.78 -19.08 -17.16
CA THR A 40 6.45 -19.60 -18.48
C THR A 40 7.59 -20.47 -19.02
N PRO A 41 7.30 -21.42 -19.94
CA PRO A 41 8.34 -22.17 -20.62
C PRO A 41 9.34 -21.25 -21.31
N GLY A 42 10.63 -21.42 -21.01
CA GLY A 42 11.71 -20.58 -21.54
C GLY A 42 11.67 -19.11 -21.06
N ASN A 43 11.03 -18.84 -19.91
CA ASN A 43 10.90 -17.51 -19.31
C ASN A 43 10.39 -16.44 -20.30
N GLN A 44 9.41 -16.82 -21.13
CA GLN A 44 8.74 -15.89 -22.03
C GLN A 44 7.96 -14.82 -21.23
N PRO A 45 8.11 -13.52 -21.56
CA PRO A 45 7.41 -12.46 -20.87
C PRO A 45 5.88 -12.57 -20.98
N LEU A 46 5.20 -12.34 -19.86
CA LEU A 46 3.76 -12.24 -19.75
C LEU A 46 3.29 -10.89 -20.32
N ARG A 47 2.11 -10.86 -20.96
CA ARG A 47 1.55 -9.66 -21.60
C ARG A 47 0.02 -9.64 -21.52
N GLY A 48 -0.55 -8.47 -21.76
CA GLY A 48 -1.99 -8.27 -21.91
C GLY A 48 -2.72 -8.09 -20.57
N ALA A 49 -4.04 -8.27 -20.60
CA ALA A 49 -4.92 -7.96 -19.48
C ALA A 49 -4.48 -8.60 -18.16
N VAL A 50 -3.98 -9.85 -18.18
CA VAL A 50 -3.53 -10.53 -16.96
C VAL A 50 -2.42 -9.80 -16.19
N VAL A 51 -1.53 -9.10 -16.91
CA VAL A 51 -0.48 -8.27 -16.30
C VAL A 51 -1.10 -6.99 -15.76
N THR A 52 -1.87 -6.30 -16.58
CA THR A 52 -2.52 -5.03 -16.21
C THR A 52 -3.45 -5.21 -15.02
N ASP A 53 -4.29 -6.23 -15.02
CA ASP A 53 -5.24 -6.52 -13.96
C ASP A 53 -4.53 -6.82 -12.63
N TYR A 54 -3.38 -7.51 -12.65
CA TYR A 54 -2.63 -7.77 -11.42
C TYR A 54 -2.14 -6.47 -10.77
N PHE A 55 -1.52 -5.58 -11.56
CA PHE A 55 -1.02 -4.30 -11.05
C PHE A 55 -2.15 -3.32 -10.73
N ASP A 56 -3.24 -3.35 -11.50
CA ASP A 56 -4.45 -2.57 -11.22
C ASP A 56 -5.05 -2.92 -9.85
N ASN A 57 -5.07 -4.22 -9.50
CA ASN A 57 -5.54 -4.72 -8.20
C ASN A 57 -4.63 -4.33 -7.02
N LEU A 58 -3.48 -3.68 -7.25
CA LEU A 58 -2.71 -3.08 -6.15
C LEU A 58 -3.24 -1.69 -5.78
N LEU A 59 -4.01 -1.04 -6.66
CA LEU A 59 -4.45 0.35 -6.52
C LEU A 59 -5.88 0.46 -5.98
N PRO A 60 -6.26 1.61 -5.41
CA PRO A 60 -7.64 1.84 -4.99
C PRO A 60 -8.63 1.71 -6.14
N ASP A 61 -9.77 1.07 -5.90
CA ASP A 61 -10.79 0.81 -6.94
C ASP A 61 -11.50 2.09 -7.39
N SER A 62 -11.49 3.13 -6.55
CA SER A 62 -12.17 4.39 -6.82
C SER A 62 -11.36 5.29 -7.76
N GLU A 63 -11.88 5.58 -8.95
CA GLU A 63 -11.29 6.56 -9.87
C GLU A 63 -11.07 7.94 -9.21
N ARG A 64 -11.98 8.34 -8.31
CA ARG A 64 -11.86 9.59 -7.56
C ARG A 64 -10.60 9.60 -6.69
N ILE A 65 -10.31 8.49 -6.01
CA ILE A 65 -9.10 8.33 -5.20
C ILE A 65 -7.86 8.33 -6.11
N ARG A 66 -7.89 7.59 -7.23
CA ARG A 66 -6.79 7.57 -8.21
C ARG A 66 -6.47 8.96 -8.78
N ARG A 67 -7.47 9.77 -9.14
CA ARG A 67 -7.28 11.16 -9.60
C ARG A 67 -6.66 12.05 -8.53
N ARG A 68 -7.05 11.89 -7.26
CA ARG A 68 -6.45 12.64 -6.14
C ARG A 68 -4.99 12.27 -5.94
N ILE A 69 -4.67 10.98 -6.00
CA ILE A 69 -3.29 10.47 -5.96
C ILE A 69 -2.48 11.07 -7.12
N ALA A 70 -3.00 11.00 -8.35
CA ALA A 70 -2.33 11.54 -9.53
C ALA A 70 -2.04 13.03 -9.40
N ALA A 71 -3.00 13.82 -8.90
CA ALA A 71 -2.82 15.25 -8.66
C ALA A 71 -1.79 15.54 -7.55
N ARG A 72 -1.84 14.77 -6.45
CA ARG A 72 -0.93 14.91 -5.30
C ARG A 72 0.52 14.62 -5.68
N TYR A 73 0.74 13.56 -6.45
CA TYR A 73 2.07 13.08 -6.85
C TYR A 73 2.51 13.54 -8.24
N ARG A 74 1.67 14.34 -8.93
CA ARG A 74 1.91 14.87 -10.28
C ARG A 74 2.28 13.78 -11.28
N THR A 75 1.56 12.66 -11.25
CA THR A 75 1.75 11.57 -12.21
C THR A 75 1.24 11.99 -13.59
N ALA A 76 1.77 11.37 -14.65
CA ALA A 76 1.35 11.66 -16.03
C ALA A 76 -0.12 11.30 -16.30
N GLY A 77 -0.68 10.39 -15.50
CA GLY A 77 -2.08 9.97 -15.60
C GLY A 77 -2.49 9.07 -14.44
N THR A 78 -3.57 8.33 -14.64
CA THR A 78 -4.20 7.47 -13.63
C THR A 78 -4.08 5.99 -13.97
N THR A 79 -3.26 5.64 -14.96
CA THR A 79 -3.01 4.22 -15.30
C THR A 79 -2.25 3.53 -14.18
N PRO A 80 -2.34 2.19 -14.06
CA PRO A 80 -1.63 1.46 -13.02
C PRO A 80 -0.14 1.73 -12.99
N PHE A 81 0.49 1.71 -14.17
CA PHE A 81 1.91 1.96 -14.34
C PHE A 81 2.32 3.35 -13.81
N GLU A 82 1.59 4.40 -14.18
CA GLU A 82 1.91 5.78 -13.78
C GLU A 82 1.76 6.01 -12.28
N LEU A 83 0.73 5.44 -11.65
CA LEU A 83 0.49 5.59 -10.23
C LEU A 83 1.48 4.76 -9.40
N LEU A 84 1.73 3.51 -9.79
CA LEU A 84 2.64 2.62 -9.08
C LEU A 84 4.11 2.98 -9.28
N ALA A 85 4.48 3.71 -10.33
CA ALA A 85 5.82 4.27 -10.46
C ALA A 85 6.18 5.22 -9.29
N VAL A 86 5.18 5.85 -8.66
CA VAL A 86 5.38 6.73 -7.50
C VAL A 86 5.01 6.04 -6.18
N LEU A 87 3.90 5.32 -6.15
CA LEU A 87 3.38 4.67 -4.94
C LEU A 87 3.99 3.30 -4.65
N GLY A 88 4.60 2.64 -5.63
CA GLY A 88 4.86 1.20 -5.57
C GLY A 88 6.00 0.78 -4.64
N ARG A 89 6.56 1.70 -3.85
CA ARG A 89 7.65 1.39 -2.91
C ARG A 89 7.19 0.61 -1.67
N ASP A 90 5.92 0.73 -1.31
CA ASP A 90 5.24 -0.14 -0.35
C ASP A 90 3.92 -0.58 -1.00
N CYS A 91 3.81 -1.84 -1.41
CA CYS A 91 2.57 -2.42 -1.93
C CYS A 91 1.99 -3.43 -0.94
N VAL A 92 0.72 -3.79 -1.11
CA VAL A 92 0.20 -5.02 -0.49
C VAL A 92 1.04 -6.23 -0.94
N GLY A 93 1.31 -7.15 -0.02
CA GLY A 93 2.26 -8.24 -0.23
C GLY A 93 3.72 -7.77 -0.13
N ALA A 94 4.65 -8.54 -0.70
CA ALA A 94 6.09 -8.31 -0.56
C ALA A 94 6.72 -7.54 -1.74
N LEU A 95 5.89 -6.97 -2.62
CA LEU A 95 6.36 -6.31 -3.82
C LEU A 95 6.80 -4.87 -3.52
N GLN A 96 7.94 -4.51 -4.10
CA GLN A 96 8.45 -3.14 -4.16
C GLN A 96 8.77 -2.86 -5.62
N LEU A 97 8.21 -1.78 -6.16
CA LEU A 97 8.40 -1.30 -7.51
C LEU A 97 9.31 -0.07 -7.46
N LEU A 98 10.38 -0.13 -8.24
CA LEU A 98 11.39 0.91 -8.36
C LEU A 98 11.58 1.25 -9.83
N PRO A 99 11.90 2.52 -10.17
CA PRO A 99 12.33 2.88 -11.51
C PRO A 99 13.52 2.04 -11.99
N ALA A 100 13.63 1.86 -13.30
CA ALA A 100 14.76 1.14 -13.88
C ALA A 100 16.10 1.78 -13.47
N GLY A 101 17.03 0.95 -13.02
CA GLY A 101 18.36 1.39 -12.54
C GLY A 101 18.42 1.79 -11.07
N GLU A 102 17.28 1.90 -10.38
CA GLU A 102 17.27 2.05 -8.92
C GLU A 102 17.36 0.69 -8.21
N SER A 103 18.07 0.67 -7.08
CA SER A 103 18.13 -0.47 -6.17
C SER A 103 17.56 -0.09 -4.81
N PRO A 104 16.94 -1.03 -4.09
CA PRO A 104 16.46 -0.76 -2.74
C PRO A 104 17.64 -0.44 -1.82
N VAL A 105 17.47 0.60 -0.99
CA VAL A 105 18.44 1.02 0.02
C VAL A 105 17.86 0.82 1.42
N GLY A 106 18.72 0.57 2.40
CA GLY A 106 18.30 0.45 3.81
C GLY A 106 17.42 -0.77 4.10
N LEU A 107 17.60 -1.89 3.39
CA LEU A 107 16.76 -3.09 3.56
C LEU A 107 16.86 -3.70 4.96
N GLU A 108 18.02 -3.60 5.60
CA GLU A 108 18.28 -4.15 6.94
C GLU A 108 18.21 -3.09 8.05
N SER A 109 17.60 -1.94 7.78
CA SER A 109 17.35 -0.88 8.75
C SER A 109 15.87 -0.51 8.81
N ILE A 110 15.45 0.03 9.96
CA ILE A 110 14.15 0.67 10.13
C ILE A 110 14.40 2.17 10.20
N GLU A 111 14.00 2.86 9.14
CA GLU A 111 14.15 4.30 9.01
C GLU A 111 12.79 4.97 8.84
N GLY A 112 12.58 6.06 9.57
CA GLY A 112 11.33 6.80 9.49
C GLY A 112 11.33 8.04 10.36
N LYS A 113 10.53 9.02 9.95
CA LYS A 113 10.30 10.26 10.68
C LYS A 113 9.22 10.03 11.74
N PRO A 114 9.49 10.27 13.03
CA PRO A 114 8.46 10.21 14.06
C PRO A 114 7.32 11.19 13.78
N LEU A 115 6.09 10.72 13.97
CA LEU A 115 4.90 11.53 13.84
C LEU A 115 4.30 11.81 15.21
N SER A 116 3.94 13.08 15.45
CA SER A 116 3.06 13.45 16.55
C SER A 116 1.61 13.06 16.24
N GLU A 117 0.78 13.00 17.26
CA GLU A 117 -0.66 12.81 17.11
C GLU A 117 -1.28 13.82 16.13
N ALA A 118 -0.92 15.11 16.27
CA ALA A 118 -1.33 16.18 15.36
C ALA A 118 -0.91 15.96 13.90
N ALA A 119 0.31 15.46 13.68
CA ALA A 119 0.79 15.16 12.33
C ALA A 119 0.02 14.00 11.69
N ILE A 120 -0.36 13.00 12.49
CA ILE A 120 -1.20 11.88 12.04
C ILE A 120 -2.61 12.37 11.73
N ALA A 121 -3.21 13.19 12.61
CA ALA A 121 -4.52 13.79 12.39
C ALA A 121 -4.56 14.60 11.08
N GLN A 122 -3.54 15.44 10.84
CA GLN A 122 -3.40 16.18 9.59
C GLN A 122 -3.29 15.26 8.37
N LEU A 123 -2.44 14.23 8.45
CA LEU A 123 -2.28 13.25 7.37
C LEU A 123 -3.60 12.55 7.02
N LEU A 124 -4.38 12.18 8.03
CA LEU A 124 -5.69 11.56 7.86
C LEU A 124 -6.71 12.53 7.27
N ARG A 125 -6.74 13.80 7.71
CA ARG A 125 -7.58 14.84 7.12
C ARG A 125 -7.23 15.09 5.65
N ASP A 126 -5.94 15.14 5.31
CA ASP A 126 -5.48 15.29 3.93
C ASP A 126 -5.84 14.08 3.05
N THR A 127 -5.93 12.88 3.67
CA THR A 127 -6.37 11.66 2.99
C THR A 127 -7.83 11.73 2.56
N THR A 128 -8.67 12.56 3.21
CA THR A 128 -10.08 12.78 2.82
C THR A 128 -10.33 14.08 2.04
N SER A 129 -9.40 15.02 2.12
CA SER A 129 -9.56 16.33 1.50
C SER A 129 -9.32 16.31 -0.01
N THR A 130 -10.14 17.05 -0.75
CA THR A 130 -9.88 17.37 -2.16
C THR A 130 -8.65 18.28 -2.21
N PRO A 131 -7.63 18.00 -3.05
CA PRO A 131 -6.48 18.89 -3.13
C PRO A 131 -6.95 20.30 -3.53
N HIS A 132 -6.77 21.28 -2.65
CA HIS A 132 -6.94 22.68 -3.00
C HIS A 132 -5.77 23.09 -3.89
N PHE A 133 -6.08 23.66 -5.06
CA PHE A 133 -5.07 24.28 -5.92
C PHE A 133 -4.31 25.34 -5.10
N GLY A 134 -3.00 25.14 -4.88
CA GLY A 134 -2.10 26.19 -4.41
C GLY A 134 -1.53 26.08 -2.99
N VAL A 135 -1.82 25.05 -2.19
CA VAL A 135 -1.13 24.84 -0.90
C VAL A 135 -0.26 23.59 -1.00
N HIS A 136 1.02 23.80 -1.27
CA HIS A 136 2.03 22.75 -1.41
C HIS A 136 2.92 22.74 -0.18
N GLU A 137 2.75 21.75 0.70
CA GLU A 137 3.90 21.20 1.43
C GLU A 137 4.34 19.90 0.74
N PRO A 138 5.65 19.65 0.63
CA PRO A 138 6.16 18.36 0.18
C PRO A 138 5.82 17.34 1.27
N VAL A 139 4.72 16.62 1.10
CA VAL A 139 4.52 15.39 1.88
C VAL A 139 5.37 14.33 1.19
N ASP A 140 6.66 14.34 1.54
CA ASP A 140 7.55 13.24 1.29
C ASP A 140 6.93 11.98 1.93
N ASP A 141 6.69 10.97 1.10
CA ASP A 141 6.72 9.56 1.47
C ASP A 141 5.47 8.86 2.03
N LEU A 142 4.26 9.26 1.62
CA LEU A 142 3.12 8.33 1.71
C LEU A 142 3.00 7.45 0.45
N ARG A 143 3.95 6.51 0.28
CA ARG A 143 4.11 5.66 -0.90
C ARG A 143 3.47 4.29 -0.70
N LEU A 144 2.16 4.24 -0.50
CA LEU A 144 1.45 2.99 -0.30
C LEU A 144 0.31 2.80 -1.29
N SER A 145 0.31 1.64 -1.94
CA SER A 145 -0.80 1.18 -2.77
C SER A 145 -1.61 0.11 -2.00
N ILE A 146 -2.84 0.45 -1.60
CA ILE A 146 -3.80 -0.51 -1.03
C ILE A 146 -5.09 -0.50 -1.86
N ALA A 147 -5.51 -1.67 -2.33
CA ALA A 147 -6.78 -1.92 -3.03
C ALA A 147 -8.02 -1.56 -2.20
N GLY A 148 -9.17 -1.34 -2.84
CA GLY A 148 -10.46 -1.08 -2.17
C GLY A 148 -10.95 0.36 -2.27
N ALA A 149 -12.24 0.56 -1.98
CA ALA A 149 -12.94 1.84 -2.16
C ALA A 149 -12.90 2.79 -0.93
N GLN A 150 -12.44 2.31 0.22
CA GLN A 150 -12.34 3.09 1.46
C GLN A 150 -11.05 3.90 1.51
N GLU A 151 -11.13 5.15 1.94
CA GLU A 151 -9.95 5.97 2.19
C GLU A 151 -9.16 5.43 3.37
N LYS A 152 -7.86 5.22 3.12
CA LYS A 152 -6.93 4.65 4.06
C LYS A 152 -5.51 5.10 3.76
N THR A 153 -4.71 5.05 4.80
CA THR A 153 -3.26 5.24 4.75
C THR A 153 -2.58 4.09 5.49
N ALA A 154 -1.26 3.99 5.46
CA ALA A 154 -0.54 3.15 6.41
C ALA A 154 0.65 3.87 6.99
N LEU A 155 0.99 3.47 8.21
CA LEU A 155 2.10 3.99 8.98
C LEU A 155 2.88 2.83 9.58
N LEU A 156 4.10 3.15 10.02
CA LEU A 156 4.93 2.22 10.77
C LEU A 156 4.73 2.45 12.27
N TRP A 157 4.33 1.41 12.99
CA TRP A 157 4.43 1.37 14.45
C TRP A 157 5.72 0.64 14.84
N HIS A 158 6.66 1.34 15.46
CA HIS A 158 7.92 0.75 15.90
C HIS A 158 8.48 1.47 17.13
N GLY A 159 8.97 0.71 18.12
CA GLY A 159 9.55 1.29 19.33
C GLY A 159 8.56 2.12 20.16
N GLY A 160 7.27 1.75 20.15
CA GLY A 160 6.22 2.45 20.90
C GLY A 160 5.78 3.80 20.31
N ARG A 161 6.07 4.06 19.04
CA ARG A 161 5.72 5.31 18.35
C ARG A 161 5.33 5.09 16.89
N TRP A 162 4.54 6.02 16.36
CA TRP A 162 4.20 6.11 14.95
C TRP A 162 5.30 6.81 14.16
N LEU A 163 5.66 6.22 13.02
CA LEU A 163 6.67 6.71 12.10
C LEU A 163 6.07 6.79 10.69
N LEU A 164 6.46 7.83 9.95
CA LEU A 164 6.38 7.85 8.50
C LEU A 164 7.64 7.17 7.95
N PRO A 165 7.53 5.98 7.32
CA PRO A 165 8.70 5.24 6.89
C PRO A 165 9.46 5.96 5.76
N ALA A 166 10.77 5.71 5.69
CA ALA A 166 11.64 6.21 4.65
C ALA A 166 12.33 5.07 3.89
N GLY A 167 12.71 5.33 2.64
CA GLY A 167 13.47 4.38 1.81
C GLY A 167 12.69 3.10 1.53
N SER A 168 13.23 1.96 1.95
CA SER A 168 12.61 0.63 1.79
C SER A 168 11.91 0.15 3.06
N THR A 169 11.85 0.96 4.11
CA THR A 169 11.18 0.59 5.35
C THR A 169 9.68 0.44 5.07
N PRO A 170 9.05 -0.73 5.34
CA PRO A 170 7.64 -0.90 5.10
C PRO A 170 6.79 -0.31 6.23
N THR A 171 5.54 0.03 5.92
CA THR A 171 4.50 0.26 6.93
C THR A 171 4.08 -1.04 7.62
N THR A 172 3.56 -0.97 8.84
CA THR A 172 3.07 -2.14 9.59
C THR A 172 1.59 -2.08 9.93
N HIS A 173 0.95 -0.92 9.80
CA HIS A 173 -0.47 -0.77 10.13
C HIS A 173 -1.21 0.05 9.10
N ILE A 174 -2.38 -0.42 8.71
CA ILE A 174 -3.33 0.31 7.87
C ILE A 174 -4.25 1.12 8.78
N LEU A 175 -4.38 2.41 8.51
CA LEU A 175 -5.32 3.30 9.17
C LEU A 175 -6.50 3.55 8.24
N LYS A 176 -7.68 3.05 8.61
CA LYS A 176 -8.92 3.17 7.83
C LYS A 176 -9.80 4.28 8.39
N LEU A 177 -10.22 5.19 7.52
CA LEU A 177 -11.10 6.31 7.88
C LEU A 177 -12.57 5.96 7.69
N PRO A 178 -13.50 6.63 8.39
CA PRO A 178 -14.92 6.39 8.21
C PRO A 178 -15.35 6.60 6.75
N LEU A 179 -16.14 5.66 6.21
CA LEU A 179 -16.67 5.70 4.84
C LEU A 179 -17.63 6.88 4.57
N GLY A 180 -18.17 7.50 5.62
CA GLY A 180 -19.12 8.61 5.48
C GLY A 180 -20.43 8.18 4.81
N LEU A 181 -20.92 9.00 3.86
CA LEU A 181 -22.13 8.69 3.08
C LEU A 181 -21.74 7.94 1.80
N VAL A 182 -22.15 6.67 1.68
CA VAL A 182 -21.87 5.85 0.50
C VAL A 182 -23.03 5.97 -0.49
N GLY A 183 -22.84 6.80 -1.52
CA GLY A 183 -23.88 7.23 -2.46
C GLY A 183 -24.58 6.11 -3.25
N ASN A 184 -23.94 4.96 -3.43
CA ASN A 184 -24.56 3.83 -4.16
C ASN A 184 -25.47 2.97 -3.27
N MET A 185 -25.32 3.01 -1.94
CA MET A 185 -26.08 2.15 -1.03
C MET A 185 -27.13 2.90 -0.20
N ARG A 186 -27.20 4.24 -0.30
CA ARG A 186 -28.02 5.11 0.58
C ARG A 186 -27.87 4.75 2.07
N ALA A 187 -26.68 4.29 2.45
CA ALA A 187 -26.38 3.81 3.78
C ALA A 187 -25.46 4.80 4.48
N ASP A 188 -25.82 5.16 5.71
CA ASP A 188 -24.98 5.96 6.58
C ASP A 188 -23.89 5.09 7.21
N MET A 189 -22.66 5.25 6.73
CA MET A 189 -21.49 4.48 7.16
C MET A 189 -20.53 5.34 8.00
N ARG A 190 -21.04 6.40 8.66
CA ARG A 190 -20.23 7.23 9.58
C ARG A 190 -19.63 6.45 10.75
N THR A 191 -20.26 5.33 11.14
CA THR A 191 -19.79 4.41 12.18
C THR A 191 -19.10 3.15 11.63
N SER A 192 -18.58 3.21 10.40
CA SER A 192 -17.89 2.08 9.77
C SER A 192 -16.66 1.61 10.54
N VAL A 193 -15.98 2.52 11.24
CA VAL A 193 -14.84 2.17 12.12
C VAL A 193 -15.29 1.25 13.27
N GLU A 194 -16.36 1.62 13.98
CA GLU A 194 -16.93 0.81 15.07
C GLU A 194 -17.48 -0.51 14.56
N ASN A 195 -18.16 -0.47 13.41
CA ASN A 195 -18.73 -1.68 12.80
C ASN A 195 -17.63 -2.69 12.50
N GLU A 196 -16.58 -2.27 11.78
CA GLU A 196 -15.48 -3.16 11.43
C GLU A 196 -14.70 -3.65 12.67
N TRP A 197 -14.44 -2.78 13.64
CA TRP A 197 -13.82 -3.17 14.91
C TRP A 197 -14.64 -4.22 15.65
N LEU A 198 -15.95 -4.00 15.80
CA LEU A 198 -16.84 -4.93 16.50
C LEU A 198 -16.89 -6.28 15.78
N CYS A 199 -17.00 -6.29 14.46
CA CYS A 199 -16.95 -7.51 13.65
C CYS A 199 -15.63 -8.26 13.88
N ALA A 200 -14.49 -7.57 13.87
CA ALA A 200 -13.19 -8.19 14.12
C ALA A 200 -13.08 -8.77 15.53
N LYS A 201 -13.61 -8.09 16.56
CA LYS A 201 -13.65 -8.62 17.94
C LYS A 201 -14.53 -9.86 18.04
N ILE A 202 -15.70 -9.87 17.40
CA ILE A 202 -16.58 -11.04 17.36
C ILE A 202 -15.87 -12.23 16.70
N VAL A 203 -15.28 -12.02 15.51
CA VAL A 203 -14.53 -13.06 14.78
C VAL A 203 -13.38 -13.63 15.63
N ALA A 204 -12.64 -12.77 16.35
CA ALA A 204 -11.59 -13.19 17.25
C ALA A 204 -12.10 -14.06 18.42
N VAL A 205 -13.25 -13.71 19.02
CA VAL A 205 -13.87 -14.49 20.10
C VAL A 205 -14.31 -15.88 19.62
N PHE A 206 -14.71 -16.01 18.36
CA PHE A 206 -14.98 -17.31 17.73
C PHE A 206 -13.73 -18.12 17.38
N GLY A 207 -12.52 -17.63 17.69
CA GLY A 207 -11.26 -18.32 17.44
C GLY A 207 -10.84 -18.36 15.98
N LEU A 208 -11.45 -17.52 15.13
CA LEU A 208 -11.08 -17.42 13.71
C LEU A 208 -9.88 -16.48 13.54
N PRO A 209 -8.91 -16.82 12.66
CA PRO A 209 -7.80 -15.92 12.35
C PRO A 209 -8.30 -14.59 11.79
N ILE A 210 -7.91 -13.49 12.42
CA ILE A 210 -8.23 -12.13 12.01
C ILE A 210 -7.07 -11.20 12.32
N ALA A 211 -6.87 -10.19 11.49
CA ALA A 211 -5.87 -9.17 11.73
C ALA A 211 -6.20 -8.40 13.03
N PRO A 212 -5.24 -8.23 13.96
CA PRO A 212 -5.43 -7.38 15.12
C PRO A 212 -5.82 -5.97 14.69
N CYS A 213 -6.83 -5.41 15.36
CA CYS A 213 -7.21 -4.03 15.13
C CYS A 213 -7.76 -3.36 16.37
N GLU A 214 -7.52 -2.05 16.47
CA GLU A 214 -8.05 -1.17 17.51
C GLU A 214 -8.53 0.16 16.93
N ILE A 215 -9.50 0.77 17.60
CA ILE A 215 -9.91 2.14 17.30
C ILE A 215 -8.90 3.08 17.96
N ALA A 216 -8.33 3.98 17.18
CA ALA A 216 -7.46 5.04 17.67
C ALA A 216 -8.06 6.42 17.35
N HIS A 217 -7.76 7.38 18.23
CA HIS A 217 -8.06 8.78 18.02
C HIS A 217 -6.73 9.53 17.90
N PHE A 218 -6.66 10.40 16.91
CA PHE A 218 -5.58 11.35 16.70
C PHE A 218 -6.23 12.73 16.66
N GLU A 219 -6.13 13.48 17.75
CA GLU A 219 -6.91 14.70 18.00
C GLU A 219 -8.42 14.45 17.79
N ASP A 220 -9.02 15.13 16.81
CA ASP A 220 -10.43 15.04 16.43
C ASP A 220 -10.71 13.89 15.43
N THR A 221 -9.66 13.23 14.94
CA THR A 221 -9.76 12.26 13.85
C THR A 221 -9.71 10.83 14.37
N LYS A 222 -10.78 10.07 14.12
CA LYS A 222 -10.89 8.65 14.46
C LYS A 222 -10.53 7.75 13.28
N ALA A 223 -9.77 6.69 13.54
CA ALA A 223 -9.44 5.68 12.55
C ALA A 223 -9.46 4.27 13.15
N LEU A 224 -9.71 3.27 12.31
CA LEU A 224 -9.42 1.88 12.64
C LEU A 224 -7.96 1.58 12.29
N VAL A 225 -7.16 1.22 13.28
CA VAL A 225 -5.77 0.80 13.11
C VAL A 225 -5.75 -0.71 12.98
N VAL A 226 -5.32 -1.23 11.83
CA VAL A 226 -5.26 -2.67 11.53
C VAL A 226 -3.82 -3.09 11.31
N GLU A 227 -3.34 -4.07 12.08
CA GLU A 227 -2.02 -4.64 11.90
C GLU A 227 -1.94 -5.43 10.59
N ARG A 228 -0.88 -5.18 9.81
CA ARG A 228 -0.65 -5.82 8.51
C ARG A 228 -0.16 -7.25 8.69
N PHE A 229 -0.97 -8.21 8.27
CA PHE A 229 -0.60 -9.63 8.27
C PHE A 229 0.39 -10.01 7.14
N ASP A 230 0.62 -9.11 6.18
CA ASP A 230 1.58 -9.27 5.09
C ASP A 230 2.96 -8.68 5.44
N ARG A 231 3.21 -8.35 6.71
CA ARG A 231 4.46 -7.80 7.23
C ARG A 231 4.91 -8.58 8.46
N ARG A 232 6.22 -8.76 8.65
CA ARG A 232 6.74 -9.41 9.85
C ARG A 232 8.18 -9.00 10.12
N MET A 233 8.44 -8.54 11.35
CA MET A 233 9.79 -8.31 11.84
C MET A 233 10.73 -9.49 11.51
N ALA A 234 11.91 -9.18 10.96
CA ALA A 234 12.97 -10.14 10.71
C ALA A 234 13.40 -10.81 12.02
N ARG A 235 13.94 -12.04 11.94
CA ARG A 235 14.32 -12.82 13.12
C ARG A 235 15.34 -12.11 14.02
N ASN A 236 16.16 -11.23 13.44
CA ASN A 236 17.17 -10.45 14.15
C ASN A 236 16.62 -9.13 14.74
N GLY A 237 15.34 -8.80 14.49
CA GLY A 237 14.69 -7.59 15.00
C GLY A 237 15.14 -6.27 14.38
N ARG A 238 15.94 -6.30 13.30
CA ARG A 238 16.58 -5.09 12.72
C ARG A 238 15.79 -4.44 11.58
N TRP A 239 14.92 -5.20 10.93
CA TRP A 239 14.13 -4.78 9.77
C TRP A 239 12.84 -5.61 9.69
N ILE A 240 11.93 -5.24 8.78
CA ILE A 240 10.56 -5.77 8.64
C ILE A 240 10.36 -6.40 7.27
#